data_AF-A0A5F1YFL2-F1
#
_entry.id   AF-A0A5F1YFL2-F1
#
_cell.length_a   1.000
_cell.length_b   1.000
_cell.length_c   1.000
_cell.angle_alpha   90.00
_cell.angle_beta   90.00
_cell.angle_gamma   90.00
#
_symmetry.space_group_name_H-M   'P 1'
#
loop_
_entity.id
_entity.type
_entity.pdbx_description
1 polymer ?
#
loop_
_entity_poly.entity_id
_entity_poly.type
_entity_poly.pdbx_seq_one_letter_code
_entity_poly.pdbx_strand_id
1 'polypeptide(L)'
;MIKGIKSIAAGDEAWKLENHWNKLAKPGTLSDREARAWYLANEATIPDLLNKTLPLQDQAKQAFELRNAFRTLTRELMQDKNKAAQLNLTDPNPTWEKVVSKYQAKGFEGDALWKAIIESSQRSRTSVNSGLGF
;
A
#
# COMPACT_ATOMS: atom_id res chain seq x y z
N MET A 1 8.26 7.85 -13.80
CA MET A 1 8.76 8.05 -12.43
C MET A 1 7.56 8.03 -11.50
N ILE A 2 7.69 7.30 -10.39
CA ILE A 2 6.77 7.19 -9.26
C ILE A 2 6.66 8.57 -8.56
N LYS A 3 6.15 9.59 -9.26
CA LYS A 3 6.22 10.98 -8.81
C LYS A 3 5.34 11.25 -7.58
N GLY A 4 4.33 10.43 -7.33
CA GLY A 4 3.39 10.60 -6.21
C GLY A 4 3.78 9.90 -4.91
N ILE A 5 4.57 8.81 -4.91
CA ILE A 5 4.91 8.12 -3.66
C ILE A 5 6.01 8.88 -2.89
N LYS A 6 6.96 9.49 -3.60
CA LYS A 6 8.01 10.30 -2.97
C LYS A 6 7.44 11.50 -2.19
N SER A 7 6.28 12.02 -2.55
CA SER A 7 5.63 13.10 -1.79
C SER A 7 4.86 12.62 -0.56
N ILE A 8 4.59 11.32 -0.45
CA ILE A 8 3.89 10.70 0.70
C ILE A 8 4.92 10.14 1.70
N ALA A 9 5.98 9.53 1.18
CA ALA A 9 7.09 9.02 1.99
C ALA A 9 7.87 10.18 2.62
N ALA A 10 8.32 10.00 3.86
CA ALA A 10 9.10 10.99 4.58
C ALA A 10 10.49 10.44 4.96
N GLY A 11 11.47 11.34 5.02
CA GLY A 11 12.84 11.05 5.48
C GLY A 11 13.87 10.84 4.37
N ASP A 12 15.15 10.89 4.75
CA ASP A 12 16.32 10.73 3.87
C ASP A 12 16.36 9.35 3.17
N GLU A 13 15.51 8.42 3.62
CA GLU A 13 15.39 7.04 3.13
C GLU A 13 14.42 6.86 1.95
N ALA A 14 13.92 7.94 1.33
CA ALA A 14 13.10 7.87 0.12
C ALA A 14 13.80 7.13 -1.05
N TRP A 15 15.13 6.98 -1.00
CA TRP A 15 15.91 6.14 -1.92
C TRP A 15 15.61 4.63 -1.79
N LYS A 16 15.06 4.15 -0.67
CA LYS A 16 14.61 2.75 -0.51
C LYS A 16 13.46 2.41 -1.46
N LEU A 17 12.70 3.41 -1.92
CA LEU A 17 11.72 3.29 -3.01
C LEU A 17 12.39 3.16 -4.39
N GLU A 18 13.72 3.27 -4.50
CA GLU A 18 14.49 2.89 -5.70
C GLU A 18 15.13 1.51 -5.53
N ASN A 19 14.50 0.65 -4.72
CA ASN A 19 14.78 -0.77 -4.62
C ASN A 19 14.74 -1.44 -6.00
N HIS A 20 15.51 -2.53 -6.14
CA HIS A 20 15.79 -3.25 -7.40
C HIS A 20 14.53 -3.55 -8.24
N TRP A 21 13.41 -3.84 -7.58
CA TRP A 21 12.11 -4.11 -8.22
C TRP A 21 11.50 -2.90 -8.93
N ASN A 22 11.70 -1.67 -8.43
CA ASN A 22 11.20 -0.46 -9.09
C ASN A 22 12.02 -0.08 -10.34
N LYS A 23 13.26 -0.57 -10.44
CA LYS A 23 14.10 -0.42 -11.65
C LYS A 23 13.70 -1.41 -12.75
N LEU A 24 13.09 -2.55 -12.40
CA LEU A 24 12.66 -3.59 -13.34
C LEU A 24 11.20 -3.45 -13.77
N ALA A 25 10.36 -2.79 -12.96
CA ALA A 25 8.93 -2.71 -13.19
C ALA A 25 8.54 -1.65 -14.24
N LYS A 26 8.35 -2.10 -15.49
CA LYS A 26 7.72 -1.30 -16.54
C LYS A 26 6.19 -1.49 -16.48
N PRO A 27 5.37 -0.46 -16.78
CA PRO A 27 3.92 -0.63 -16.82
C PRO A 27 3.51 -1.76 -17.77
N GLY A 28 2.62 -2.64 -17.33
CA GLY A 28 2.09 -3.72 -18.16
C GLY A 28 3.04 -4.87 -18.45
N THR A 29 4.10 -5.06 -17.66
CA THR A 29 5.06 -6.14 -17.91
C THR A 29 5.07 -7.24 -16.85
N LEU A 30 4.46 -7.04 -15.68
CA LEU A 30 4.50 -8.04 -14.62
C LEU A 30 3.34 -9.02 -14.74
N SER A 31 3.64 -10.32 -14.64
CA SER A 31 2.61 -11.34 -14.40
C SER A 31 1.88 -11.08 -13.07
N ASP A 32 0.72 -11.71 -12.86
CA ASP A 32 -0.03 -11.56 -11.61
C ASP A 32 0.80 -11.91 -10.36
N ARG A 33 1.65 -12.94 -10.47
CA ARG A 33 2.52 -13.37 -9.39
C ARG A 33 3.63 -12.35 -9.12
N GLU A 34 4.28 -11.83 -10.16
CA GLU A 34 5.32 -10.81 -10.03
C GLU A 34 4.75 -9.48 -9.52
N ALA A 35 3.58 -9.07 -10.02
CA ALA A 35 2.86 -7.89 -9.51
C ALA A 35 2.51 -8.06 -8.03
N ARG A 36 2.07 -9.26 -7.61
CA ARG A 36 1.82 -9.56 -6.20
C ARG A 36 3.09 -9.52 -5.35
N ALA A 37 4.19 -10.10 -5.83
CA ALA A 37 5.48 -10.03 -5.15
C ALA A 37 5.95 -8.58 -4.99
N TRP A 38 5.82 -7.77 -6.05
CA TRP A 38 6.13 -6.35 -6.04
C TRP A 38 5.30 -5.61 -4.99
N TYR A 39 3.99 -5.86 -4.91
CA TYR A 39 3.11 -5.27 -3.89
C TYR A 39 3.56 -5.64 -2.49
N LEU A 40 3.79 -6.94 -2.22
CA LEU A 40 4.18 -7.43 -0.90
C LEU A 40 5.52 -6.84 -0.44
N ALA A 41 6.49 -6.78 -1.34
CA ALA A 41 7.79 -6.18 -1.07
C ALA A 41 7.65 -4.70 -0.68
N ASN A 42 6.82 -3.93 -1.38
CA ASN A 42 6.62 -2.51 -1.07
C ASN A 42 5.75 -2.30 0.19
N GLU A 43 4.70 -3.09 0.40
CA GLU A 43 3.86 -3.03 1.62
C GLU A 43 4.71 -3.22 2.89
N ALA A 44 5.69 -4.15 2.85
CA ALA A 44 6.61 -4.38 3.95
C ALA A 44 7.53 -3.19 4.28
N THR A 45 7.73 -2.25 3.34
CA THR A 45 8.56 -1.06 3.57
C THR A 45 7.81 0.09 4.23
N ILE A 46 6.48 0.04 4.32
CA ILE A 46 5.66 1.14 4.88
C ILE A 46 6.18 1.64 6.24
N PRO A 47 6.53 0.79 7.22
CA PRO A 47 7.00 1.25 8.54
C PRO A 47 8.27 2.11 8.50
N ASP A 48 9.13 1.87 7.52
CA ASP A 48 10.37 2.60 7.32
C ASP A 48 10.17 3.96 6.64
N LEU A 49 9.05 4.13 5.93
CA LEU A 49 8.72 5.34 5.16
C LEU A 49 7.89 6.36 5.96
N LEU A 50 7.43 5.99 7.17
CA LEU A 50 6.63 6.88 8.02
C LEU A 50 7.50 7.92 8.72
N ASN A 51 7.01 9.16 8.78
CA ASN A 51 7.60 10.16 9.67
C ASN A 51 7.15 9.92 11.12
N LYS A 52 7.99 9.23 11.89
CA LYS A 52 7.70 8.86 13.29
C LYS A 52 7.67 10.06 14.26
N THR A 53 8.06 11.26 13.82
CA THR A 53 8.00 12.48 14.66
C THR A 53 6.64 13.17 14.59
N LEU A 54 5.76 12.78 13.66
CA LEU A 54 4.43 13.36 13.53
C LEU A 54 3.43 12.77 14.54
N PRO A 55 2.29 13.44 14.80
CA PRO A 55 1.16 12.83 15.51
C PRO A 55 0.73 11.49 14.88
N LEU A 56 0.22 10.56 15.69
CA LEU A 56 -0.16 9.22 15.22
C LEU A 56 -1.21 9.24 14.11
N GLN A 57 -2.13 10.21 14.11
CA GLN A 57 -3.11 10.38 13.04
C GLN A 57 -2.44 10.64 11.69
N ASP A 58 -1.42 11.51 11.66
CA ASP A 58 -0.70 11.85 10.44
C ASP A 58 0.16 10.68 9.96
N GLN A 59 0.79 9.95 10.90
CA GLN A 59 1.48 8.69 10.59
C GLN A 59 0.52 7.64 9.99
N ALA A 60 -0.69 7.53 10.55
CA ALA A 60 -1.73 6.63 10.04
C ALA A 60 -2.21 7.03 8.64
N LYS A 61 -2.34 8.34 8.39
CA LYS A 61 -2.67 8.86 7.06
C LYS A 61 -1.57 8.54 6.05
N GLN A 62 -0.30 8.77 6.39
CA GLN A 62 0.84 8.39 5.54
C GLN A 62 0.83 6.89 5.21
N ALA A 63 0.66 6.02 6.21
CA ALA A 63 0.63 4.57 6.00
C ALA A 63 -0.52 4.15 5.07
N PHE A 64 -1.70 4.76 5.25
CA PHE A 64 -2.87 4.53 4.40
C PHE A 64 -2.62 4.97 2.95
N GLU A 65 -2.06 6.17 2.75
CA GLU A 65 -1.77 6.71 1.42
C GLU A 65 -0.70 5.89 0.69
N LEU A 66 0.37 5.50 1.38
CA LEU A 66 1.42 4.62 0.83
C LEU A 66 0.85 3.29 0.36
N ARG A 67 0.05 2.61 1.19
CA ARG A 67 -0.57 1.33 0.83
C ARG A 67 -1.47 1.47 -0.41
N ASN A 68 -2.31 2.51 -0.45
CA ASN A 68 -3.19 2.74 -1.59
C ASN A 68 -2.41 3.06 -2.85
N ALA A 69 -1.32 3.83 -2.75
CA ALA A 69 -0.44 4.12 -3.87
C ALA A 69 0.25 2.85 -4.40
N PHE A 70 0.82 2.02 -3.51
CA PHE A 70 1.40 0.74 -3.91
C PHE A 70 0.39 -0.18 -4.59
N ARG A 71 -0.86 -0.21 -4.11
CA ARG A 71 -1.91 -1.00 -4.75
C ARG A 71 -2.27 -0.50 -6.14
N THR A 72 -2.39 0.82 -6.31
CA THR A 72 -2.63 1.43 -7.63
C THR A 72 -1.50 1.11 -8.59
N LEU A 73 -0.25 1.35 -8.19
CA LEU A 73 0.92 1.07 -9.03
C LEU A 73 1.03 -0.41 -9.40
N THR A 74 0.76 -1.31 -8.46
CA THR A 74 0.75 -2.76 -8.74
C THR A 74 -0.17 -3.07 -9.93
N ARG A 75 -1.36 -2.47 -9.97
CA ARG A 75 -2.32 -2.68 -11.07
C ARG A 75 -1.86 -2.05 -12.38
N GLU A 76 -1.14 -0.92 -12.33
CA GLU A 76 -0.52 -0.34 -13.52
C GLU A 76 0.58 -1.24 -14.09
N LEU A 77 1.32 -1.94 -13.22
CA LEU A 77 2.40 -2.86 -13.58
C LEU A 77 1.90 -4.20 -14.14
N MET A 78 0.69 -4.64 -13.78
CA MET A 78 0.10 -5.89 -14.28
C MET A 78 0.00 -5.92 -15.81
N GLN A 79 0.51 -7.01 -16.41
CA GLN A 79 0.40 -7.30 -17.84
C GLN A 79 -1.07 -7.60 -18.25
N ASP A 80 -1.82 -8.29 -17.40
CA ASP A 80 -3.26 -8.51 -17.61
C ASP A 80 -4.06 -7.24 -17.28
N LYS A 81 -4.34 -6.45 -18.32
CA LYS A 81 -5.09 -5.19 -18.20
C LYS A 81 -6.57 -5.39 -17.90
N ASN A 82 -7.17 -6.49 -18.34
CA ASN A 82 -8.57 -6.79 -18.07
C ASN A 82 -8.76 -7.09 -16.58
N LYS A 83 -7.89 -7.92 -16.01
CA LYS A 83 -7.89 -8.20 -14.58
C LYS A 83 -7.59 -6.96 -13.74
N ALA A 84 -6.62 -6.13 -14.15
CA ALA A 84 -6.35 -4.86 -13.47
C ALA A 84 -7.58 -3.93 -13.45
N ALA A 85 -8.28 -3.80 -14.58
CA ALA A 85 -9.52 -3.03 -14.66
C ALA A 85 -10.64 -3.63 -13.78
N GLN A 86 -10.81 -4.95 -13.79
CA GLN A 86 -11.77 -5.62 -12.92
C GLN A 86 -11.47 -5.37 -11.43
N LEU A 87 -10.20 -5.44 -11.02
CA LEU A 87 -9.79 -5.15 -9.65
C LEU A 87 -10.00 -3.68 -9.25
N ASN A 88 -9.92 -2.74 -10.19
CA ASN A 88 -10.26 -1.34 -9.93
C ASN A 88 -11.75 -1.15 -9.64
N LEU A 89 -12.61 -1.91 -10.30
CA LEU A 89 -14.06 -1.87 -10.10
C LEU A 89 -14.51 -2.60 -8.83
N THR A 90 -13.99 -3.82 -8.62
CA THR A 90 -14.44 -4.74 -7.57
C THR A 90 -13.75 -4.51 -6.23
N ASP A 91 -12.50 -4.06 -6.24
CA ASP A 91 -11.70 -3.77 -5.06
C ASP A 91 -11.12 -2.34 -5.14
N PRO A 92 -11.92 -1.26 -5.06
CA PRO A 92 -11.38 0.11 -5.11
C PRO A 92 -10.52 0.46 -3.89
N ASN A 93 -9.73 1.54 -3.98
CA ASN A 93 -9.13 2.19 -2.81
C ASN A 93 -10.23 2.73 -1.88
N PRO A 94 -10.28 2.32 -0.60
CA PRO A 94 -11.22 2.93 0.33
C PRO A 94 -10.79 4.39 0.57
N THR A 95 -11.75 5.26 0.84
CA THR A 95 -11.44 6.62 1.30
C THR A 95 -10.90 6.58 2.72
N TRP A 96 -10.22 7.65 3.14
CA TRP A 96 -9.68 7.77 4.48
C TRP A 96 -10.79 7.69 5.53
N GLU A 97 -11.87 8.43 5.32
CA GLU A 97 -13.04 8.51 6.19
C GLU A 97 -13.65 7.12 6.38
N LYS A 98 -13.78 6.34 5.28
CA LYS A 98 -14.31 4.97 5.35
C LYS A 98 -13.42 4.04 6.17
N VAL A 99 -12.09 4.20 6.11
CA VAL A 99 -11.16 3.41 6.94
C VAL A 99 -11.27 3.81 8.40
N VAL A 100 -11.28 5.12 8.69
CA VAL A 100 -11.44 5.64 10.06
C VAL A 100 -12.75 5.15 10.68
N SER A 101 -13.88 5.36 10.00
CA SER A 101 -15.20 4.91 10.48
C SER A 101 -15.26 3.40 10.67
N LYS A 102 -14.61 2.61 9.81
CA LYS A 102 -14.54 1.15 9.98
C LYS A 102 -13.85 0.74 11.28
N TYR A 103 -12.77 1.42 11.68
CA TYR A 103 -12.08 1.08 12.93
C TYR A 103 -12.77 1.68 14.16
N GLN A 104 -13.38 2.86 14.05
CA GLN A 104 -14.24 3.39 15.10
C GLN A 104 -15.43 2.46 15.38
N ALA A 105 -16.08 1.93 14.34
CA ALA A 105 -17.16 0.95 14.48
C ALA A 105 -16.71 -0.37 15.13
N LYS A 106 -15.40 -0.64 15.21
CA LYS A 106 -14.81 -1.77 15.94
C LYS A 106 -14.43 -1.41 17.38
N GLY A 107 -14.74 -0.20 17.86
CA GLY A 107 -14.45 0.27 19.20
C GLY A 107 -13.05 0.86 19.39
N PHE A 108 -12.31 1.15 18.31
CA PHE A 108 -11.02 1.81 18.43
C PHE A 108 -11.18 3.34 18.48
N GLU A 109 -10.50 3.97 19.43
CA GLU A 109 -10.51 5.42 19.64
C GLU A 109 -9.11 5.95 19.98
N GLY A 110 -8.92 7.27 19.87
CA GLY A 110 -7.65 7.95 20.18
C GLY A 110 -6.44 7.30 19.52
N ASP A 111 -5.36 7.11 20.28
CA ASP A 111 -4.13 6.48 19.79
C ASP A 111 -4.32 5.04 19.29
N ALA A 112 -5.24 4.29 19.91
CA ALA A 112 -5.49 2.90 19.54
C ALA A 112 -6.08 2.80 18.12
N LEU A 113 -6.92 3.76 17.73
CA LEU A 113 -7.44 3.90 16.37
C LEU A 113 -6.33 4.08 15.35
N TRP A 114 -5.42 5.03 15.60
CA TRP A 114 -4.34 5.34 14.67
C TRP A 114 -3.34 4.19 14.55
N LYS A 115 -2.98 3.56 15.68
CA LYS A 115 -2.12 2.37 15.69
C LYS A 115 -2.75 1.20 14.92
N ALA A 116 -4.06 0.96 15.09
CA ALA A 116 -4.76 -0.09 14.37
C ALA A 116 -4.76 0.15 12.84
N ILE A 117 -4.90 1.41 12.41
CA ILE A 117 -4.82 1.77 10.99
C ILE A 117 -3.40 1.56 10.46
N ILE A 118 -2.37 2.04 11.16
CA ILE A 118 -0.95 1.83 10.80
C ILE A 118 -0.62 0.33 10.66
N GLU A 119 -0.99 -0.49 11.64
CA GLU A 119 -0.78 -1.95 11.60
C GLU A 119 -1.54 -2.57 10.43
N SER A 120 -2.78 -2.16 10.21
CA SER A 120 -3.58 -2.68 9.11
C SER A 120 -2.98 -2.36 7.75
N SER A 121 -2.34 -1.21 7.60
CA SER A 121 -1.72 -0.78 6.36
C SER A 121 -0.55 -1.67 5.94
N GLN A 122 0.01 -2.46 6.85
CA GLN A 122 1.13 -3.38 6.64
C GLN A 122 0.70 -4.83 6.39
N ARG A 123 -0.60 -5.14 6.46
CA ARG A 123 -1.10 -6.52 6.38
C ARG A 123 -1.75 -6.83 5.03
N SER A 124 -1.36 -7.94 4.44
CA SER A 124 -1.92 -8.47 3.20
C SER A 124 -3.00 -9.53 3.44
N ARG A 125 -3.88 -9.73 2.44
CA ARG A 125 -4.89 -10.80 2.46
C ARG A 125 -4.22 -12.15 2.20
N THR A 126 -4.25 -13.05 3.19
CA THR A 126 -3.64 -14.38 3.09
C THR A 126 -4.23 -15.22 1.96
N SER A 127 -5.54 -15.11 1.69
CA SER A 127 -6.19 -15.87 0.61
C SER A 127 -5.63 -15.58 -0.78
N VAL A 128 -5.25 -14.33 -1.05
CA VAL A 128 -4.62 -13.92 -2.33
C VAL A 128 -3.20 -14.48 -2.43
N ASN A 129 -2.48 -14.57 -1.30
CA ASN A 129 -1.14 -15.13 -1.25
C ASN A 129 -1.17 -16.63 -1.59
N SER A 130 -2.04 -17.39 -0.92
CA SER A 130 -2.18 -18.82 -1.15
C SER A 130 -2.59 -19.15 -2.60
N GLY A 131 -3.49 -18.37 -3.19
CA GLY A 131 -3.91 -18.55 -4.59
C GLY A 131 -2.82 -18.29 -5.63
N LEU A 132 -1.72 -17.63 -5.24
CA LEU A 132 -0.57 -17.31 -6.12
C LEU A 132 0.73 -18.00 -5.69
N GLY A 133 0.66 -18.91 -4.71
CA GLY A 133 1.80 -19.69 -4.22
C GLY A 133 2.78 -18.90 -3.35
N PHE A 134 2.27 -18.02 -2.49
CA PHE A 134 3.01 -17.33 -1.42
C PHE A 134 2.56 -17.81 -0.04
#